data_AF-T0R3X3-F1
#
_entry.id   AF-T0R3X3-F1
#
_cell.length_a   1.000
_cell.length_b   1.000
_cell.length_c   1.000
_cell.angle_alpha   90.00
_cell.angle_beta   90.00
_cell.angle_gamma   90.00
#
_symmetry.space_group_name_H-M   'P 1'
#
loop_
_entity.id
_entity.type
_entity.pdbx_description
1 polymer ?
#
loop_
_entity_poly.entity_id
_entity_poly.type
_entity_poly.pdbx_seq_one_letter_code
_entity_poly.pdbx_strand_id
1 'polypeptide(L)' 'MAPPVTFMETVEHLGGGLAMVGVVLALAVAYVLLVNFALPRGRLAQAERVNKLRRAAKDKPRRYVD' A
#
# COMPACT_ATOMS: atom_id res chain seq x y z
N MET A 1 49.71 8.43 -1.91
CA MET A 1 48.43 8.61 -2.64
C MET A 1 47.51 7.51 -2.15
N ALA A 2 46.38 7.85 -1.50
CA ALA A 2 45.45 6.84 -0.98
C ALA A 2 44.82 6.07 -2.15
N PRO A 3 44.71 4.73 -2.06
CA PRO A 3 44.08 3.94 -3.11
C PRO A 3 42.62 4.39 -3.31
N PRO A 4 42.11 4.38 -4.56
CA PRO A 4 40.74 4.76 -4.83
C PRO A 4 39.79 3.74 -4.19
N VAL A 5 39.11 4.14 -3.12
CA VAL A 5 38.01 3.37 -2.53
C VAL A 5 36.94 3.14 -3.58
N THR A 6 36.69 1.87 -3.89
CA THR A 6 35.70 1.51 -4.91
C THR A 6 34.29 1.57 -4.33
N PHE A 7 33.27 1.82 -5.17
CA PHE A 7 31.88 1.89 -4.71
C PHE A 7 31.44 0.66 -3.90
N MET A 8 31.96 -0.52 -4.24
CA MET A 8 31.70 -1.74 -3.47
C MET A 8 32.29 -1.73 -2.06
N GLU A 9 33.48 -1.17 -1.90
CA GLU A 9 34.16 -1.05 -0.60
C GLU A 9 33.39 -0.10 0.33
N THR A 10 32.81 0.96 -0.23
CA THR A 10 31.90 1.86 0.50
C THR A 10 30.63 1.14 0.92
N VAL A 11 30.04 0.31 0.04
CA VAL A 11 28.83 -0.47 0.35
C VAL A 11 29.11 -1.47 1.46
N GLU A 12 30.25 -2.16 1.42
CA GLU A 12 30.67 -3.06 2.50
C GLU A 12 30.85 -2.31 3.83
N HIS A 13 31.47 -1.12 3.82
CA HIS A 13 31.65 -0.30 5.02
C HIS A 13 30.34 0.27 5.60
N LEU A 14 29.35 0.54 4.74
CA LEU A 14 28.02 1.03 5.14
C LEU A 14 27.08 -0.08 5.67
N GLY A 15 27.57 -1.32 5.82
CA GLY A 15 26.81 -2.45 6.34
C GLY A 15 26.41 -3.49 5.28
N GLY A 16 26.90 -3.34 4.06
CA GLY A 16 26.82 -4.34 3.00
C GLY A 16 25.39 -4.71 2.59
N GLY A 17 25.24 -5.93 2.06
CA GLY A 17 23.93 -6.46 1.63
C GLY A 17 22.88 -6.50 2.75
N LEU A 18 23.31 -6.61 4.01
CA LEU A 18 22.41 -6.63 5.18
C LEU A 18 21.73 -5.27 5.39
N ALA A 19 22.46 -4.16 5.19
CA ALA A 19 21.88 -2.82 5.23
C ALA A 19 20.83 -2.63 4.11
N MET A 20 21.11 -3.12 2.91
CA MET A 20 20.14 -3.12 1.79
C MET A 20 18.87 -3.88 2.14
N VAL A 21 18.99 -5.09 2.69
CA VAL A 21 17.83 -5.89 3.13
C VAL A 21 17.03 -5.15 4.22
N GLY A 22 17.72 -4.53 5.18
CA GLY A 22 17.10 -3.72 6.22
C GLY A 22 16.30 -2.54 5.67
N VAL A 23 16.86 -1.81 4.69
CA VAL A 23 16.18 -0.69 4.04
C VAL A 23 14.93 -1.15 3.27
N VAL A 24 15.03 -2.26 2.53
CA VAL A 24 13.88 -2.82 1.80
C VAL A 24 12.77 -3.23 2.77
N LEU A 25 13.11 -3.88 3.88
CA LEU A 25 12.15 -4.25 4.92
C LEU A 25 11.51 -3.02 5.57
N ALA A 26 12.30 -2.00 5.90
CA ALA A 26 11.80 -0.75 6.47
C ALA A 26 10.83 -0.05 5.52
N LEU A 27 11.15 0.02 4.21
CA LEU A 27 10.26 0.57 3.19
C LEU A 27 8.97 -0.23 3.05
N ALA A 28 9.04 -1.56 3.09
CA ALA A 28 7.85 -2.41 3.03
C ALA A 28 6.92 -2.17 4.23
N VAL A 29 7.46 -2.06 5.44
CA VAL A 29 6.68 -1.73 6.64
C VAL A 29 6.08 -0.33 6.53
N ALA A 30 6.87 0.66 6.11
CA ALA A 30 6.41 2.03 5.90
C ALA A 30 5.26 2.09 4.88
N TYR A 31 5.36 1.32 3.79
CA TYR A 31 4.30 1.20 2.78
C TYR A 31 3.02 0.60 3.38
N VAL A 32 3.11 -0.51 4.12
CA VAL A 32 1.95 -1.15 4.76
C VAL A 32 1.28 -0.20 5.75
N LEU A 33 2.08 0.54 6.54
CA LEU A 33 1.56 1.56 7.45
C LEU A 33 0.87 2.68 6.67
N LEU A 34 1.51 3.24 5.65
CA LEU A 34 0.93 4.31 4.84
C LEU A 34 -0.37 3.86 4.18
N VAL A 35 -0.42 2.64 3.65
CA VAL A 35 -1.64 2.07 3.06
C VAL A 35 -2.73 1.90 4.12
N ASN A 36 -2.43 1.28 5.26
CA ASN A 36 -3.43 1.06 6.31
C ASN A 36 -3.90 2.34 6.99
N PHE A 37 -3.06 3.37 7.08
CA PHE A 37 -3.43 4.65 7.68
C PHE A 37 -4.08 5.62 6.68
N ALA A 38 -3.64 5.66 5.42
CA ALA A 38 -4.14 6.60 4.42
C ALA A 38 -5.34 6.07 3.62
N LEU A 39 -5.43 4.77 3.36
CA LEU A 39 -6.54 4.17 2.57
C LEU A 39 -7.78 3.65 3.35
N PRO A 40 -7.90 3.66 4.70
CA PRO A 40 -9.10 3.13 5.34
C PRO A 40 -10.34 3.99 5.07
N ARG A 41 -10.15 5.27 4.69
CA ARG A 41 -11.25 6.21 4.41
C ARG A 41 -11.82 6.09 2.99
N GLY A 42 -11.00 5.72 2.00
CA GLY A 42 -11.42 5.66 0.60
C GLY A 42 -12.27 4.43 0.25
N ARG A 43 -11.89 3.26 0.78
CA ARG A 43 -12.61 1.99 0.48
C ARG A 43 -13.94 1.87 1.22
N LEU A 44 -14.06 2.44 2.42
CA LEU A 44 -15.33 2.49 3.14
C LEU A 44 -16.36 3.35 2.41
N ALA A 45 -15.97 4.51 1.88
CA ALA A 45 -16.86 5.38 1.12
C ALA A 45 -17.36 4.73 -0.19
N GLN A 46 -16.51 3.96 -0.89
CA GLN A 46 -16.93 3.19 -2.06
C GLN A 46 -17.80 1.98 -1.68
N ALA A 47 -17.44 1.23 -0.63
CA ALA A 47 -18.22 0.10 -0.16
C ALA A 47 -19.62 0.54 0.32
N GLU A 48 -19.73 1.69 1.00
CA GLU A 48 -21.00 2.23 1.47
C GLU A 48 -21.89 2.70 0.30
N ARG A 49 -21.31 3.33 -0.74
CA ARG A 49 -22.04 3.68 -1.97
C ARG A 49 -22.55 2.45 -2.71
N VAL A 50 -21.72 1.41 -2.87
CA VAL A 50 -22.13 0.15 -3.50
C VAL A 50 -23.21 -0.56 -2.68
N ASN A 51 -23.10 -0.55 -1.35
CA ASN A 51 -24.10 -1.19 -0.48
C ASN A 51 -25.44 -0.41 -0.47
N LYS A 52 -25.41 0.93 -0.55
CA LYS A 52 -26.61 1.76 -0.76
C LYS A 52 -27.27 1.49 -2.11
N LEU A 53 -26.50 1.40 -3.20
CA LEU A 53 -27.01 1.04 -4.53
C LEU A 53 -27.62 -0.38 -4.55
N ARG A 54 -26.97 -1.33 -3.88
CA ARG A 54 -27.47 -2.72 -3.76
C ARG A 54 -28.77 -2.81 -2.97
N ARG A 55 -28.93 -2.02 -1.89
CA ARG A 55 -30.19 -1.92 -1.15
C ARG A 55 -31.28 -1.26 -1.99
N ALA A 56 -30.98 -0.16 -2.67
CA ALA A 56 -31.93 0.52 -3.56
C ALA A 56 -32.39 -0.36 -4.75
N ALA A 57 -31.52 -1.24 -5.26
CA ALA A 57 -31.89 -2.21 -6.30
C ALA A 57 -32.78 -3.34 -5.76
N LYS A 58 -32.63 -3.72 -4.48
CA LYS A 58 -33.46 -4.75 -3.83
C LYS A 58 -34.86 -4.22 -3.46
N ASP A 59 -34.97 -2.93 -3.16
CA ASP A 59 -36.23 -2.26 -2.79
C ASP A 59 -37.02 -1.70 -3.98
N LYS A 60 -36.63 -1.95 -5.24
CA LYS A 60 -37.54 -1.67 -6.36
C LYS A 60 -38.71 -2.66 -6.32
N PRO A 61 -39.95 -2.23 -6.04
CA PRO A 61 -41.10 -3.11 -6.22
C PRO A 61 -41.20 -3.44 -7.70
N ARG A 62 -41.33 -4.73 -8.02
CA ARG A 62 -41.82 -5.21 -9.32
C ARG A 62 -43.20 -4.58 -9.55
N ARG A 63 -43.25 -3.37 -10.07
CA ARG A 63 -44.49 -2.68 -10.41
C ARG A 63 -44.75 -2.92 -11.89
N TYR A 64 -45.63 -3.89 -12.13
CA TYR A 64 -46.54 -4.08 -13.25
C TYR A 64 -45.97 -3.94 -14.67
N VAL A 65 -45.87 -5.10 -15.35
CA VAL A 65 -46.11 -5.21 -16.78
C VAL A 65 -47.12 -6.35 -16.92
N ASP A 66 -48.40 -5.99 -16.87
CA ASP A 66 -49.51 -6.72 -17.51
C ASP A 66 -49.83 -5.97 -18.82
#